data_AF-A0A6D2HZA4-F1
#
_entry.id   AF-A0A6D2HZA4-F1
#
_cell.length_a   1.000
_cell.length_b   1.000
_cell.length_c   1.000
_cell.angle_alpha   90.00
_cell.angle_beta   90.00
_cell.angle_gamma   90.00
#
_symmetry.space_group_name_H-M   'P 1'
#
loop_
_entity.id
_entity.type
_entity.pdbx_description
1 polymer ?
#
loop_
_entity_poly.entity_id
_entity_poly.type
_entity_poly.pdbx_seq_one_letter_code
_entity_poly.pdbx_strand_id
1 'polypeptide(L)'
;MVVKRSLASVLGVLLVFTLFHNPTTVVGQRLVSPFSLFTFGDSNLDAGNKQTLTTADVAQGFWPYGKSRDNPNGKFSDGFIVTDFVAKFMKIPIEIPPALKPNVNVSRGASFAVADATLLGAPVESLTLNQQIRKFNQMKDANWKDDFIKQSLFMIYIGANDYLNFTKNNPEADASAQQAFVTSVTNKLKSDITLLYNSGATKFLIQTLAPLGCLPIVRQDYRTGEEKCYEPLNNLAKLHNEKIGPMLNEMATTNSDFQFTVFDFYNVILRRIQSKSIGLSYRFLKTNVSCCGVGTHDAYGCGLSNVHSRLCEYQRSYLFFDGRHNTEKAQEMFAHLLFGADPNVIQPMNIRELVMYPVGEPMREVWLPTSSATLQASDSSSSSSSGYEFY
;
A
#
# COMPACT_ATOMS: atom_id res chain seq x y z
N MET A 1 -42.39 30.19 -61.31
CA MET A 1 -42.94 29.14 -60.42
C MET A 1 -42.77 29.64 -58.98
N VAL A 2 -43.83 30.18 -58.38
CA VAL A 2 -43.77 30.79 -57.04
C VAL A 2 -43.86 29.68 -56.00
N VAL A 3 -42.76 29.40 -55.30
CA VAL A 3 -42.72 28.39 -54.24
C VAL A 3 -43.50 28.94 -53.04
N LYS A 4 -44.75 28.47 -52.86
CA LYS A 4 -45.53 28.70 -51.64
C LYS A 4 -44.84 27.96 -50.49
N ARG A 5 -43.94 28.63 -49.77
CA ARG A 5 -43.42 28.11 -48.49
C ARG A 5 -44.55 28.18 -47.48
N SER A 6 -44.96 27.05 -46.92
CA SER A 6 -46.02 27.04 -45.92
C SER A 6 -45.55 27.82 -44.69
N LEU A 7 -46.45 28.53 -44.03
CA LEU A 7 -46.17 29.25 -42.79
C LEU A 7 -45.52 28.32 -41.73
N ALA A 8 -45.90 27.04 -41.73
CA ALA A 8 -45.32 26.01 -40.89
C ALA A 8 -43.83 25.77 -41.17
N SER A 9 -43.39 25.81 -42.43
CA SER A 9 -41.97 25.67 -42.77
C SER A 9 -41.15 26.88 -42.31
N VAL A 10 -41.71 28.10 -42.39
CA VAL A 10 -41.04 29.32 -41.92
C VAL A 10 -40.95 29.35 -40.40
N LEU A 11 -42.03 28.98 -39.70
CA LEU A 11 -42.07 28.85 -38.25
C LEU A 11 -41.14 27.74 -37.75
N GLY A 12 -41.07 26.61 -38.45
CA GLY A 12 -40.16 25.51 -38.13
C GLY A 12 -38.69 25.91 -38.22
N VAL A 13 -38.32 26.67 -39.25
CA VAL A 13 -36.95 27.20 -39.40
C VAL A 13 -36.63 28.22 -38.29
N LEU A 14 -37.56 29.13 -37.97
CA LEU A 14 -37.38 30.08 -36.87
C LEU A 14 -37.24 29.38 -35.51
N LEU A 15 -38.02 28.33 -35.25
CA LEU A 15 -37.92 27.54 -34.00
C LEU A 15 -36.57 26.82 -33.87
N VAL A 16 -36.04 26.30 -34.98
CA VAL A 16 -34.69 25.70 -35.00
C VAL A 16 -33.64 26.78 -34.68
N PHE A 17 -33.73 27.97 -35.28
CA PHE A 17 -32.78 29.04 -34.98
C PHE A 17 -32.88 29.54 -33.52
N THR A 18 -34.06 29.55 -32.89
CA THR A 18 -34.18 29.96 -31.48
C THR A 18 -33.74 28.90 -30.49
N LEU A 19 -33.89 27.60 -30.80
CA LEU A 19 -33.47 26.50 -29.94
C LEU A 19 -31.94 26.33 -29.85
N PHE A 20 -31.18 26.84 -30.83
CA PHE A 20 -29.72 26.68 -30.89
C PHE A 20 -28.91 27.97 -30.64
N HIS A 21 -29.54 29.11 -30.32
CA HIS A 21 -28.82 30.39 -30.16
C HIS A 21 -28.07 30.55 -28.84
N ASN A 22 -28.38 29.73 -27.83
CA ASN A 22 -27.68 29.74 -26.55
C ASN A 22 -27.25 28.31 -26.20
N PRO A 23 -26.11 27.80 -26.72
CA PRO A 23 -25.54 26.59 -26.15
C PRO A 23 -25.30 26.86 -24.67
N THR A 24 -26.00 26.14 -23.79
CA THR A 24 -25.67 26.09 -22.37
C THR A 24 -24.28 25.45 -22.29
N THR A 25 -23.25 26.27 -22.33
CA THR A 25 -21.89 25.82 -22.07
C THR A 25 -21.81 25.54 -20.58
N VAL A 26 -22.11 24.30 -20.20
CA VAL A 26 -21.70 23.77 -18.91
C VAL A 26 -20.18 23.69 -18.98
N VAL A 27 -19.51 24.75 -18.53
CA VAL A 27 -18.11 24.65 -18.17
C VAL A 27 -18.10 23.75 -16.95
N GLY A 28 -17.93 22.44 -17.19
CA GLY A 28 -17.64 21.53 -16.10
C GLY A 28 -16.44 22.10 -15.37
N GLN A 29 -16.64 22.60 -14.15
CA GLN A 29 -15.53 22.82 -13.25
C GLN A 29 -14.73 21.53 -13.30
N ARG A 30 -13.43 21.62 -13.63
CA ARG A 30 -12.52 20.50 -13.49
C ARG A 30 -12.79 19.95 -12.10
N LEU A 31 -13.44 18.78 -12.01
CA LEU A 31 -13.77 18.18 -10.73
C LEU A 31 -12.42 17.93 -10.08
N VAL A 32 -12.02 18.82 -9.18
CA VAL A 32 -10.88 18.59 -8.32
C VAL A 32 -11.28 17.33 -7.58
N SER A 33 -10.53 16.24 -7.78
CA SER A 33 -10.82 14.97 -7.13
C SER A 33 -11.08 15.25 -5.66
N PRO A 34 -12.20 14.80 -5.06
CA PRO A 34 -12.43 15.03 -3.63
C PRO A 34 -11.47 14.20 -2.78
N PHE A 35 -10.79 13.21 -3.37
CA PHE A 35 -9.99 12.22 -2.66
C PHE A 35 -8.55 12.65 -2.42
N SER A 36 -8.01 12.28 -1.27
CA SER A 36 -6.66 12.60 -0.84
C SER A 36 -6.08 11.41 -0.10
N LEU A 37 -4.76 11.30 -0.14
CA LEU A 37 -4.03 10.16 0.42
C LEU A 37 -2.86 10.66 1.25
N PHE A 38 -2.86 10.26 2.52
CA PHE A 38 -1.75 10.44 3.44
C PHE A 38 -1.18 9.08 3.78
N THR A 39 0.14 8.92 3.72
CA THR A 39 0.79 7.63 3.99
C THR A 39 1.83 7.74 5.09
N PHE A 40 1.86 6.76 5.99
CA PHE A 40 2.76 6.71 7.14
C PHE A 40 3.37 5.31 7.23
N GLY A 41 4.62 5.20 7.67
CA GLY A 41 5.27 3.91 7.70
C GLY A 41 6.74 3.92 7.33
N ASP A 42 7.17 2.79 6.79
CA ASP A 42 8.55 2.55 6.37
C ASP A 42 8.77 2.72 4.86
N SER A 43 9.86 2.12 4.35
CA SER A 43 10.29 2.16 2.96
C SER A 43 9.24 1.66 1.95
N ASN A 44 8.27 0.84 2.36
CA ASN A 44 7.22 0.37 1.47
C ASN A 44 6.26 1.48 1.02
N LEU A 45 6.17 2.57 1.78
CA LEU A 45 5.31 3.73 1.50
C LEU A 45 6.11 5.04 1.39
N ASP A 46 7.44 4.98 1.48
CA ASP A 46 8.33 6.14 1.40
C ASP A 46 8.37 6.69 -0.04
N ALA A 47 7.90 7.94 -0.20
CA ALA A 47 7.87 8.65 -1.47
C ALA A 47 9.16 9.44 -1.78
N GLY A 48 10.23 9.23 -1.00
CA GLY A 48 11.52 9.94 -1.11
C GLY A 48 11.88 10.80 0.11
N ASN A 49 11.19 10.65 1.24
CA ASN A 49 11.51 11.36 2.48
C ASN A 49 12.87 10.97 3.02
N LYS A 50 13.26 9.69 2.94
CA LYS A 50 14.59 9.24 3.41
C LYS A 50 15.72 10.05 2.77
N GLN A 51 15.65 10.31 1.46
CA GLN A 51 16.64 11.13 0.73
C GLN A 51 16.74 12.57 1.25
N THR A 52 15.66 13.10 1.79
CA THR A 52 15.65 14.47 2.33
C THR A 52 16.18 14.51 3.76
N LEU A 53 15.99 13.43 4.52
CA LEU A 53 16.34 13.38 5.94
C LEU A 53 17.81 13.03 6.19
N THR A 54 18.39 12.19 5.34
CA THR A 54 19.79 11.74 5.46
C THR A 54 20.76 12.67 4.71
N THR A 55 22.00 12.69 5.19
CA THR A 55 23.13 13.33 4.47
C THR A 55 23.95 12.32 3.66
N ALA A 56 23.69 11.03 3.86
CA ALA A 56 24.36 9.95 3.16
C ALA A 56 23.71 9.67 1.80
N ASP A 57 24.49 9.13 0.87
CA ASP A 57 23.95 8.57 -0.35
C ASP A 57 23.07 7.37 -0.02
N VAL A 58 21.78 7.46 -0.38
CA VAL A 58 20.82 6.38 -0.19
C VAL A 58 20.50 5.71 -1.52
N ALA A 59 20.53 4.38 -1.53
CA ALA A 59 20.52 3.55 -2.74
C ALA A 59 19.41 3.90 -3.73
N GLN A 60 18.22 4.24 -3.23
CA GLN A 60 17.04 4.58 -4.00
C GLN A 60 17.13 5.92 -4.75
N GLY A 61 18.18 6.71 -4.53
CA GLY A 61 18.53 7.87 -5.36
C GLY A 61 19.36 7.55 -6.59
N PHE A 62 19.77 6.30 -6.75
CA PHE A 62 20.67 5.89 -7.82
C PHE A 62 20.06 4.77 -8.65
N TRP A 63 20.50 4.69 -9.90
CA TRP A 63 20.21 3.53 -10.73
C TRP A 63 20.72 2.26 -10.05
N PRO A 64 19.96 1.14 -10.02
CA PRO A 64 18.79 0.85 -10.85
C PRO A 64 17.41 1.15 -10.25
N TYR A 65 17.31 1.84 -9.11
CA TYR A 65 15.99 2.26 -8.62
C TYR A 65 15.31 3.19 -9.62
N GLY A 66 14.00 3.01 -9.81
CA GLY A 66 13.25 3.75 -10.83
C GLY A 66 13.52 3.36 -12.28
N LYS A 67 14.24 2.25 -12.55
CA LYS A 67 14.54 1.75 -13.90
C LYS A 67 13.33 1.60 -14.82
N SER A 68 12.20 1.08 -14.35
CA SER A 68 10.97 0.91 -15.15
C SER A 68 10.36 2.24 -15.60
N ARG A 69 10.86 3.36 -15.08
CA ARG A 69 10.45 4.73 -15.40
C ARG A 69 11.61 5.60 -15.89
N ASP A 70 12.80 5.02 -16.07
CA ASP A 70 14.05 5.72 -16.40
C ASP A 70 14.32 6.93 -15.48
N ASN A 71 13.95 6.82 -14.20
CA ASN A 71 14.05 7.93 -13.24
C ASN A 71 14.16 7.44 -11.78
N PRO A 72 15.36 7.51 -11.15
CA PRO A 72 15.52 7.29 -9.71
C PRO A 72 14.71 8.32 -8.92
N ASN A 73 13.56 7.89 -8.41
CA ASN A 73 12.54 8.77 -7.83
C ASN A 73 12.54 8.77 -6.29
N GLY A 74 13.52 8.13 -5.66
CA GLY A 74 13.63 8.04 -4.21
C GLY A 74 12.73 6.99 -3.55
N LYS A 75 12.03 6.17 -4.34
CA LYS A 75 11.14 5.12 -3.86
C LYS A 75 11.84 3.75 -3.92
N PHE A 76 11.48 2.86 -3.01
CA PHE A 76 12.12 1.53 -2.88
C PHE A 76 11.50 0.51 -3.85
N SER A 77 11.64 0.77 -5.15
CA SER A 77 11.20 -0.13 -6.22
C SER A 77 11.95 0.20 -7.53
N ASP A 78 11.77 -0.63 -8.56
CA ASP A 78 12.20 -0.29 -9.94
C ASP A 78 11.32 0.79 -10.58
N GLY A 79 10.26 1.28 -9.92
CA GLY A 79 9.39 2.31 -10.47
C GLY A 79 8.46 2.90 -9.42
N PHE A 80 7.16 2.88 -9.72
CA PHE A 80 6.13 3.28 -8.77
C PHE A 80 5.95 2.26 -7.64
N ILE A 81 5.55 2.76 -6.48
CA ILE A 81 5.12 1.97 -5.33
C ILE A 81 3.60 1.95 -5.24
N VAL A 82 3.04 1.12 -4.35
CA VAL A 82 1.60 0.90 -4.24
C VAL A 82 0.80 2.21 -4.09
N THR A 83 1.35 3.21 -3.39
CA THR A 83 0.69 4.50 -3.14
C THR A 83 0.46 5.31 -4.43
N ASP A 84 1.36 5.21 -5.40
CA ASP A 84 1.23 5.88 -6.71
C ASP A 84 0.04 5.33 -7.49
N PHE A 85 -0.11 4.01 -7.49
CA PHE A 85 -1.23 3.33 -8.14
C PHE A 85 -2.55 3.58 -7.41
N VAL A 86 -2.55 3.55 -6.07
CA VAL A 86 -3.73 3.90 -5.26
C VAL A 86 -4.16 5.33 -5.57
N ALA A 87 -3.24 6.29 -5.57
CA ALA A 87 -3.54 7.68 -5.91
C ALA A 87 -4.14 7.82 -7.32
N LYS A 88 -3.58 7.13 -8.31
CA LYS A 88 -4.12 7.07 -9.68
C LYS A 88 -5.53 6.49 -9.73
N PHE A 89 -5.81 5.43 -8.97
CA PHE A 89 -7.13 4.79 -8.92
C PHE A 89 -8.17 5.67 -8.19
N MET A 90 -7.74 6.42 -7.17
CA MET A 90 -8.52 7.48 -6.51
C MET A 90 -8.66 8.75 -7.37
N LYS A 91 -8.12 8.77 -8.60
CA LYS A 91 -8.13 9.95 -9.48
C LYS A 91 -7.47 11.18 -8.86
N ILE A 92 -6.50 11.00 -7.95
CA ILE A 92 -5.69 12.10 -7.43
C ILE A 92 -4.80 12.59 -8.58
N PRO A 93 -4.82 13.91 -8.92
CA PRO A 93 -4.17 14.43 -10.12
C PRO A 93 -2.64 14.58 -10.00
N ILE A 94 -2.08 14.27 -8.83
CA ILE A 94 -0.65 14.37 -8.54
C ILE A 94 -0.17 13.05 -7.92
N GLU A 95 1.08 12.68 -8.19
CA GLU A 95 1.75 11.64 -7.39
C GLU A 95 1.85 12.12 -5.93
N ILE A 96 1.81 11.18 -4.99
CA ILE A 96 1.88 11.52 -3.56
C ILE A 96 3.29 12.02 -3.25
N PRO A 97 3.47 13.29 -2.86
CA PRO A 97 4.79 13.85 -2.65
C PRO A 97 5.39 13.41 -1.30
N PRO A 98 6.73 13.41 -1.17
CA PRO A 98 7.40 13.28 0.12
C PRO A 98 7.20 14.55 0.95
N ALA A 99 6.56 14.43 2.11
CA ALA A 99 6.20 15.56 2.99
C ALA A 99 7.41 16.34 3.52
N LEU A 100 8.57 15.71 3.64
CA LEU A 100 9.77 16.35 4.18
C LEU A 100 10.54 17.17 3.13
N LYS A 101 10.22 16.98 1.83
CA LYS A 101 10.87 17.71 0.74
C LYS A 101 10.31 19.14 0.65
N PRO A 102 11.15 20.19 0.65
CA PRO A 102 10.68 21.55 0.53
C PRO A 102 10.05 21.82 -0.83
N ASN A 103 9.11 22.77 -0.88
CA ASN A 103 8.49 23.30 -2.11
C ASN A 103 7.76 22.25 -2.97
N VAL A 104 7.21 21.20 -2.36
CA VAL A 104 6.36 20.22 -3.05
C VAL A 104 4.87 20.54 -2.87
N ASN A 105 4.07 20.22 -3.88
CA ASN A 105 2.62 20.43 -3.83
C ASN A 105 1.93 19.35 -2.99
N VAL A 106 1.58 19.66 -1.75
CA VAL A 106 0.90 18.75 -0.82
C VAL A 106 -0.63 18.91 -0.77
N SER A 107 -1.21 19.65 -1.73
CA SER A 107 -2.65 20.00 -1.72
C SER A 107 -3.60 18.81 -1.76
N ARG A 108 -3.14 17.62 -2.19
CA ARG A 108 -3.94 16.37 -2.28
C ARG A 108 -3.47 15.26 -1.34
N GLY A 109 -2.69 15.63 -0.33
CA GLY A 109 -2.05 14.71 0.60
C GLY A 109 -0.54 14.60 0.37
N ALA A 110 0.13 13.83 1.22
CA ALA A 110 1.57 13.62 1.21
C ALA A 110 1.95 12.32 1.91
N SER A 111 3.11 11.77 1.57
CA SER A 111 3.71 10.67 2.31
C SER A 111 4.58 11.23 3.43
N PHE A 112 4.31 10.78 4.66
CA PHE A 112 5.14 10.98 5.84
C PHE A 112 5.99 9.74 6.17
N ALA A 113 5.80 8.64 5.43
CA ALA A 113 6.58 7.42 5.58
C ALA A 113 8.06 7.66 5.29
N VAL A 114 8.94 7.03 6.07
CA VAL A 114 10.40 7.17 5.94
C VAL A 114 11.02 5.79 6.04
N ALA A 115 11.93 5.45 5.13
CA ALA A 115 12.66 4.19 5.21
C ALA A 115 13.28 3.93 6.59
N ASP A 116 13.32 2.66 6.99
CA ASP A 116 13.80 2.20 8.30
C ASP A 116 12.96 2.65 9.51
N ALA A 117 11.78 3.24 9.29
CA ALA A 117 10.90 3.64 10.37
C ALA A 117 10.50 2.43 11.24
N THR A 118 10.37 2.70 12.53
CA THR A 118 9.95 1.75 13.56
C THR A 118 8.80 2.31 14.39
N LEU A 119 8.10 1.42 15.10
CA LEU A 119 7.18 1.82 16.16
C LEU A 119 7.95 2.14 17.45
N LEU A 120 8.90 1.28 17.79
CA LEU A 120 9.72 1.39 18.99
C LEU A 120 11.11 1.96 18.67
N GLY A 121 11.71 2.66 19.63
CA GLY A 121 13.09 3.14 19.55
C GLY A 121 13.25 4.52 18.89
N ALA A 122 14.47 4.82 18.46
CA ALA A 122 14.86 6.08 17.81
C ALA A 122 15.73 5.74 16.59
N PRO A 123 15.12 5.49 15.42
CA PRO A 123 15.85 4.99 14.27
C PRO A 123 16.80 6.07 13.73
N VAL A 124 18.03 5.69 13.41
CA VAL A 124 19.06 6.60 12.93
C VAL A 124 18.71 7.06 11.52
N GLU A 125 18.75 8.38 11.30
CA GLU A 125 18.38 9.01 10.01
C GLU A 125 17.01 8.54 9.48
N SER A 126 16.07 8.30 10.39
CA SER A 126 14.69 7.94 10.09
C SER A 126 13.78 8.53 11.18
N LEU A 127 12.50 8.19 11.15
CA LEU A 127 11.48 8.64 12.09
C LEU A 127 10.67 7.46 12.59
N THR A 128 10.30 7.48 13.87
CA THR A 128 9.23 6.62 14.38
C THR A 128 7.88 7.03 13.80
N LEU A 129 6.89 6.13 13.81
CA LEU A 129 5.52 6.49 13.40
C LEU A 129 5.00 7.72 14.18
N ASN A 130 5.25 7.79 15.49
CA ASN A 130 4.91 8.95 16.31
C ASN A 130 5.53 10.26 15.78
N GLN A 131 6.81 10.24 15.39
CA GLN A 131 7.48 11.42 14.84
C GLN A 131 6.92 11.81 13.48
N GLN A 132 6.54 10.84 12.63
CA GLN A 132 5.84 11.10 11.38
C GLN A 132 4.49 11.79 11.61
N ILE A 133 3.72 11.35 12.60
CA ILE A 133 2.45 11.99 13.00
C ILE A 133 2.68 13.42 13.51
N ARG A 134 3.76 13.66 14.28
CA ARG A 134 4.13 15.02 14.69
C ARG A 134 4.42 15.92 13.50
N LYS A 135 5.10 15.41 12.46
CA LYS A 135 5.33 16.15 11.21
C LYS A 135 4.03 16.47 10.48
N PHE A 136 3.11 15.50 10.41
CA PHE A 136 1.77 15.74 9.88
C PHE A 136 1.06 16.87 10.63
N ASN A 137 1.06 16.85 11.97
CA ASN A 137 0.42 17.88 12.79
C ASN A 137 1.07 19.27 12.63
N GLN A 138 2.38 19.34 12.39
CA GLN A 138 3.07 20.60 12.10
C GLN A 138 2.65 21.22 10.76
N MET A 139 2.28 20.39 9.78
CA MET A 139 1.86 20.83 8.44
C MET A 139 0.36 21.05 8.34
N LYS A 140 -0.43 20.40 9.21
CA LYS A 140 -1.89 20.32 9.16
C LYS A 140 -2.54 21.68 8.94
N ASP A 141 -2.39 22.58 9.89
CA ASP A 141 -3.16 23.83 9.95
C ASP A 141 -2.81 24.79 8.80
N ALA A 142 -1.59 24.68 8.26
CA ALA A 142 -1.13 25.50 7.15
C ALA A 142 -1.57 24.98 5.78
N ASN A 143 -1.84 23.67 5.63
CA ASN A 143 -2.01 23.03 4.33
C ASN A 143 -3.40 22.43 4.09
N TRP A 144 -4.10 22.00 5.14
CA TRP A 144 -5.35 21.23 5.00
C TRP A 144 -6.42 21.67 5.99
N LYS A 145 -7.66 21.79 5.50
CA LYS A 145 -8.84 22.03 6.34
C LYS A 145 -9.25 20.73 7.05
N ASP A 146 -9.92 20.85 8.19
CA ASP A 146 -10.37 19.68 8.96
C ASP A 146 -11.29 18.75 8.16
N ASP A 147 -12.24 19.28 7.41
CA ASP A 147 -13.15 18.46 6.59
C ASP A 147 -12.41 17.70 5.48
N PHE A 148 -11.33 18.28 4.95
CA PHE A 148 -10.49 17.61 3.97
C PHE A 148 -9.77 16.41 4.60
N ILE A 149 -9.22 16.60 5.81
CA ILE A 149 -8.53 15.55 6.56
C ILE A 149 -9.51 14.40 6.89
N LYS A 150 -10.71 14.72 7.38
CA LYS A 150 -11.74 13.71 7.68
C LYS A 150 -12.23 12.93 6.44
N GLN A 151 -12.08 13.47 5.24
CA GLN A 151 -12.45 12.77 4.00
C GLN A 151 -11.28 11.99 3.38
N SER A 152 -10.05 12.22 3.87
CA SER A 152 -8.83 11.65 3.31
C SER A 152 -8.61 10.20 3.75
N LEU A 153 -7.92 9.43 2.91
CA LEU A 153 -7.45 8.09 3.24
C LEU A 153 -6.07 8.16 3.92
N PHE A 154 -5.92 7.45 5.04
CA PHE A 154 -4.68 7.31 5.80
C PHE A 154 -4.16 5.88 5.68
N MET A 155 -3.12 5.68 4.87
CA MET A 155 -2.51 4.37 4.63
C MET A 155 -1.30 4.15 5.54
N ILE A 156 -1.24 3.02 6.25
CA ILE A 156 -0.17 2.72 7.21
C ILE A 156 0.44 1.34 6.93
N TYR A 157 1.77 1.28 6.85
CA TYR A 157 2.56 0.04 6.86
C TYR A 157 3.81 0.24 7.73
N ILE A 158 3.88 -0.41 8.88
CA ILE A 158 4.95 -0.21 9.85
C ILE A 158 5.13 -1.47 10.71
N GLY A 159 6.31 -1.65 11.29
CA GLY A 159 6.62 -2.73 12.23
C GLY A 159 7.60 -3.77 11.68
N ALA A 160 7.79 -3.83 10.36
CA ALA A 160 8.74 -4.77 9.74
C ALA A 160 10.16 -4.59 10.30
N ASN A 161 10.62 -3.34 10.41
CA ASN A 161 11.94 -3.03 10.96
C ASN A 161 12.06 -3.36 12.45
N ASP A 162 11.00 -3.20 13.25
CA ASP A 162 10.99 -3.58 14.67
C ASP A 162 11.33 -5.07 14.83
N TYR A 163 10.67 -5.95 14.06
CA TYR A 163 10.90 -7.39 14.14
C TYR A 163 12.22 -7.83 13.51
N LEU A 164 12.61 -7.25 12.37
CA LEU A 164 13.93 -7.52 11.76
C LEU A 164 15.06 -7.19 12.74
N ASN A 165 14.99 -6.02 13.39
CA ASN A 165 15.98 -5.59 14.36
C ASN A 165 15.92 -6.43 15.64
N PHE A 166 14.73 -6.73 16.16
CA PHE A 166 14.57 -7.56 17.35
C PHE A 166 15.18 -8.95 17.16
N THR A 167 14.86 -9.64 16.07
CA THR A 167 15.38 -10.99 15.78
C THR A 167 16.89 -10.98 15.57
N LYS A 168 17.45 -9.93 14.95
CA LYS A 168 18.90 -9.80 14.80
C LYS A 168 19.62 -9.55 16.13
N ASN A 169 19.05 -8.71 16.98
CA ASN A 169 19.67 -8.29 18.24
C ASN A 169 19.42 -9.28 19.39
N ASN A 170 18.39 -10.13 19.28
CA ASN A 170 17.99 -11.09 20.31
C ASN A 170 17.76 -12.49 19.69
N PRO A 171 18.81 -13.14 19.13
CA PRO A 171 18.66 -14.42 18.45
C PRO A 171 18.15 -15.55 19.37
N GLU A 172 18.42 -15.46 20.67
CA GLU A 172 18.02 -16.45 21.69
C GLU A 172 16.73 -16.06 22.43
N ALA A 173 15.96 -15.09 21.92
CA ALA A 173 14.71 -14.67 22.55
C ALA A 173 13.70 -15.82 22.59
N ASP A 174 13.28 -16.20 23.79
CA ASP A 174 12.25 -17.23 24.00
C ASP A 174 10.85 -16.72 23.60
N ALA A 175 9.86 -17.63 23.66
CA ALA A 175 8.48 -17.31 23.30
C ALA A 175 7.87 -16.20 24.17
N SER A 176 8.29 -16.06 25.44
CA SER A 176 7.78 -15.03 26.34
C SER A 176 8.30 -13.65 25.94
N ALA A 177 9.62 -13.54 25.69
CA ALA A 177 10.25 -12.32 25.20
C ALA A 177 9.69 -11.89 23.84
N GLN A 178 9.51 -12.85 22.92
CA GLN A 178 8.87 -12.63 21.62
C GLN A 178 7.45 -12.08 21.77
N GLN A 179 6.62 -12.70 22.61
CA GLN A 179 5.24 -12.27 22.84
C GLN A 179 5.18 -10.89 23.51
N ALA A 180 6.06 -10.61 24.48
CA ALA A 180 6.15 -9.31 25.13
C ALA A 180 6.57 -8.20 24.15
N PHE A 181 7.50 -8.50 23.25
CA PHE A 181 7.92 -7.58 22.19
C PHE A 181 6.78 -7.31 21.20
N VAL A 182 6.08 -8.35 20.73
CA VAL A 182 4.90 -8.19 19.85
C VAL A 182 3.86 -7.29 20.52
N THR A 183 3.52 -7.56 21.78
CA THR A 183 2.56 -6.75 22.54
C THR A 183 3.00 -5.29 22.64
N SER A 184 4.29 -5.03 22.87
CA SER A 184 4.83 -3.66 22.95
C SER A 184 4.69 -2.92 21.61
N VAL A 185 5.03 -3.58 20.51
CA VAL A 185 4.91 -3.03 19.14
C VAL A 185 3.44 -2.74 18.82
N THR A 186 2.53 -3.69 19.04
CA THR A 186 1.10 -3.52 18.70
C THR A 186 0.41 -2.50 19.60
N ASN A 187 0.77 -2.41 20.89
CA ASN A 187 0.26 -1.36 21.78
C ASN A 187 0.72 0.02 21.34
N LYS A 188 1.99 0.14 20.92
CA LYS A 188 2.51 1.39 20.37
C LYS A 188 1.79 1.77 19.07
N LEU A 189 1.52 0.79 18.19
CA LEU A 189 0.74 1.03 16.96
C LEU A 189 -0.66 1.53 17.28
N LYS A 190 -1.39 0.88 18.20
CA LYS A 190 -2.71 1.35 18.66
C LYS A 190 -2.64 2.80 19.13
N SER A 191 -1.66 3.12 19.99
CA SER A 191 -1.47 4.47 20.52
C SER A 191 -1.20 5.50 19.42
N ASP A 192 -0.35 5.19 18.45
CA ASP A 192 -0.03 6.12 17.36
C ASP A 192 -1.20 6.27 16.37
N ILE A 193 -1.97 5.22 16.07
CA ILE A 193 -3.23 5.35 15.29
C ILE A 193 -4.22 6.23 16.05
N THR A 194 -4.37 6.06 17.37
CA THR A 194 -5.23 6.94 18.19
C THR A 194 -4.78 8.39 18.13
N LEU A 195 -3.47 8.67 18.15
CA LEU A 195 -2.97 10.05 18.00
C LEU A 195 -3.31 10.66 16.63
N LEU A 196 -3.18 9.87 15.57
CA LEU A 196 -3.53 10.30 14.22
C LEU A 196 -5.04 10.53 14.08
N TYR A 197 -5.86 9.64 14.66
CA TYR A 197 -7.30 9.82 14.77
C TYR A 197 -7.68 11.10 15.51
N ASN A 198 -7.07 11.35 16.68
CA ASN A 198 -7.26 12.60 17.43
C ASN A 198 -6.79 13.85 16.67
N SER A 199 -5.99 13.68 15.62
CA SER A 199 -5.58 14.77 14.72
C SER A 199 -6.58 15.02 13.56
N GLY A 200 -7.69 14.26 13.52
CA GLY A 200 -8.81 14.41 12.60
C GLY A 200 -8.88 13.33 11.51
N ALA A 201 -7.96 12.36 11.49
CA ALA A 201 -8.00 11.25 10.54
C ALA A 201 -9.11 10.26 10.90
N THR A 202 -9.93 9.87 9.93
CA THR A 202 -11.09 8.99 10.18
C THR A 202 -11.07 7.71 9.34
N LYS A 203 -10.43 7.72 8.16
CA LYS A 203 -10.42 6.59 7.22
C LYS A 203 -9.04 5.95 7.13
N PHE A 204 -8.88 4.76 7.70
CA PHE A 204 -7.59 4.09 7.81
C PHE A 204 -7.49 2.86 6.91
N LEU A 205 -6.41 2.73 6.17
CA LEU A 205 -5.98 1.47 5.57
C LEU A 205 -4.75 0.98 6.32
N ILE A 206 -4.87 -0.14 7.02
CA ILE A 206 -3.73 -0.78 7.67
C ILE A 206 -3.29 -1.98 6.85
N GLN A 207 -2.06 -1.93 6.34
CA GLN A 207 -1.45 -3.05 5.64
C GLN A 207 -0.75 -3.95 6.66
N THR A 208 -1.11 -5.24 6.69
CA THR A 208 -0.45 -6.21 7.58
C THR A 208 1.01 -6.44 7.16
N LEU A 209 1.83 -6.98 8.05
CA LEU A 209 3.21 -7.32 7.72
C LEU A 209 3.26 -8.45 6.69
N ALA A 210 4.23 -8.39 5.78
CA ALA A 210 4.57 -9.50 4.91
C ALA A 210 5.07 -10.73 5.73
N PRO A 211 5.14 -11.93 5.13
CA PRO A 211 5.92 -13.03 5.70
C PRO A 211 7.40 -12.67 5.69
N LEU A 212 7.84 -11.98 6.75
CA LEU A 212 9.17 -11.40 6.85
C LEU A 212 10.29 -12.44 6.71
N GLY A 213 10.08 -13.65 7.21
CA GLY A 213 11.00 -14.78 7.05
C GLY A 213 11.21 -15.22 5.60
N CYS A 214 10.31 -14.83 4.70
CA CYS A 214 10.36 -15.18 3.29
C CYS A 214 11.02 -14.11 2.41
N LEU A 215 11.37 -12.94 2.96
CA LEU A 215 12.09 -11.90 2.22
C LEU A 215 13.43 -12.46 1.71
N PRO A 216 13.87 -12.13 0.48
CA PRO A 216 15.14 -12.61 -0.07
C PRO A 216 16.34 -12.31 0.85
N ILE A 217 16.35 -11.14 1.49
CA ILE A 217 17.40 -10.77 2.46
C ILE A 217 17.44 -11.73 3.65
N VAL A 218 16.28 -12.11 4.19
CA VAL A 218 16.22 -12.98 5.38
C VAL A 218 16.60 -14.41 5.00
N ARG A 219 16.19 -14.88 3.83
CA ARG A 219 16.63 -16.19 3.30
C ARG A 219 18.15 -16.26 3.13
N GLN A 220 18.74 -15.15 2.67
CA GLN A 220 20.18 -15.02 2.50
C GLN A 220 20.91 -14.96 3.86
N ASP A 221 20.46 -14.12 4.79
CA ASP A 221 21.05 -13.93 6.12
C ASP A 221 21.05 -15.25 6.93
N TYR A 222 19.92 -15.97 6.90
CA TYR A 222 19.72 -17.21 7.68
C TYR A 222 19.95 -18.49 6.88
N ARG A 223 20.42 -18.37 5.63
CA ARG A 223 20.81 -19.50 4.76
C ARG A 223 19.72 -20.58 4.64
N THR A 224 18.46 -20.17 4.54
CA THR A 224 17.32 -21.10 4.50
C THR A 224 17.16 -21.81 3.16
N GLY A 225 17.89 -21.36 2.13
CA GLY A 225 17.77 -21.84 0.77
C GLY A 225 16.53 -21.32 0.05
N GLU A 226 16.37 -21.76 -1.20
CA GLU A 226 15.34 -21.23 -2.10
C GLU A 226 13.90 -21.62 -1.74
N GLU A 227 13.70 -22.75 -1.05
CA GLU A 227 12.36 -23.30 -0.82
C GLU A 227 11.78 -22.93 0.55
N LYS A 228 12.62 -22.64 1.54
CA LYS A 228 12.19 -22.43 2.93
C LYS A 228 12.31 -20.97 3.34
N CYS A 229 11.35 -20.52 4.12
CA CYS A 229 11.42 -19.25 4.84
C CYS A 229 12.05 -19.45 6.22
N TYR A 230 12.50 -18.36 6.83
CA TYR A 230 12.92 -18.35 8.22
C TYR A 230 11.68 -18.23 9.14
N GLU A 231 11.16 -19.38 9.58
CA GLU A 231 9.89 -19.47 10.32
C GLU A 231 9.83 -18.64 11.61
N PRO A 232 10.88 -18.49 12.43
CA PRO A 232 10.80 -17.66 13.63
C PRO A 232 10.33 -16.23 13.35
N LEU A 233 10.83 -15.61 12.28
CA LEU A 233 10.44 -14.26 11.90
C LEU A 233 9.03 -14.21 11.26
N ASN A 234 8.65 -15.26 10.52
CA ASN A 234 7.26 -15.40 10.04
C ASN A 234 6.27 -15.49 11.20
N ASN A 235 6.62 -16.20 12.28
CA ASN A 235 5.75 -16.35 13.45
C ASN A 235 5.56 -15.02 14.19
N LEU A 236 6.61 -14.21 14.33
CA LEU A 236 6.49 -12.85 14.88
C LEU A 236 5.56 -11.97 14.03
N ALA A 237 5.69 -12.02 12.70
CA ALA A 237 4.80 -11.30 11.80
C ALA A 237 3.33 -11.78 11.90
N LYS A 238 3.09 -13.09 12.03
CA LYS A 238 1.74 -13.65 12.27
C LYS A 238 1.15 -13.13 13.57
N LEU A 239 1.90 -13.22 14.69
CA LEU A 239 1.45 -12.75 16.00
C LEU A 239 1.12 -11.25 15.99
N HIS A 240 1.89 -10.44 15.25
CA HIS A 240 1.55 -9.03 15.02
C HIS A 240 0.23 -8.89 14.26
N ASN A 241 0.13 -9.55 13.11
CA ASN A 241 -1.01 -9.43 12.20
C ASN A 241 -2.33 -9.88 12.85
N GLU A 242 -2.30 -10.91 13.70
CA GLU A 242 -3.44 -11.40 14.48
C GLU A 242 -4.03 -10.35 15.43
N LYS A 243 -3.25 -9.33 15.83
CA LYS A 243 -3.72 -8.25 16.70
C LYS A 243 -4.41 -7.11 15.94
N ILE A 244 -4.13 -6.95 14.65
CA ILE A 244 -4.54 -5.75 13.89
C ILE A 244 -6.06 -5.66 13.73
N GLY A 245 -6.69 -6.69 13.21
CA GLY A 245 -8.15 -6.71 13.00
C GLY A 245 -8.96 -6.46 14.29
N PRO A 246 -8.74 -7.24 15.37
CA PRO A 246 -9.42 -7.03 16.64
C PRO A 246 -9.18 -5.64 17.24
N MET A 247 -7.95 -5.11 17.16
CA MET A 247 -7.62 -3.76 17.62
C MET A 247 -8.44 -2.70 16.88
N LEU A 248 -8.56 -2.80 15.55
CA LEU A 248 -9.31 -1.83 14.76
C LEU A 248 -10.82 -1.94 14.96
N ASN A 249 -11.36 -3.15 15.15
CA ASN A 249 -12.76 -3.36 15.56
C ASN A 249 -13.07 -2.66 16.88
N GLU A 250 -12.20 -2.78 17.89
CA GLU A 250 -12.34 -2.10 19.18
C GLU A 250 -12.32 -0.58 19.02
N MET A 251 -11.42 -0.06 18.17
CA MET A 251 -11.34 1.37 17.87
C MET A 251 -12.60 1.89 17.18
N ALA A 252 -13.13 1.17 16.19
CA ALA A 252 -14.38 1.52 15.49
C ALA A 252 -15.62 1.44 16.41
N THR A 253 -15.61 0.54 17.40
CA THR A 253 -16.68 0.44 18.40
C THR A 253 -16.63 1.62 19.38
N THR A 254 -15.43 2.07 19.73
CA THR A 254 -15.22 3.15 20.70
C THR A 254 -15.38 4.54 20.08
N ASN A 255 -15.12 4.67 18.78
CA ASN A 255 -15.05 5.94 18.06
C ASN A 255 -16.00 5.89 16.86
N SER A 256 -17.13 6.60 16.94
CA SER A 256 -18.25 6.44 16.02
C SER A 256 -17.97 6.86 14.58
N ASP A 257 -16.89 7.56 14.28
CA ASP A 257 -16.49 7.92 12.91
C ASP A 257 -15.15 7.30 12.50
N PHE A 258 -14.59 6.39 13.32
CA PHE A 258 -13.38 5.64 12.98
C PHE A 258 -13.74 4.52 11.99
N GLN A 259 -13.25 4.67 10.77
CA GLN A 259 -13.50 3.80 9.64
C GLN A 259 -12.20 3.19 9.17
N PHE A 260 -12.21 1.90 8.83
CA PHE A 260 -10.99 1.24 8.45
C PHE A 260 -11.18 0.09 7.47
N THR A 261 -10.07 -0.27 6.83
CA THR A 261 -9.88 -1.54 6.14
C THR A 261 -8.49 -2.10 6.41
N VAL A 262 -8.35 -3.41 6.30
CA VAL A 262 -7.10 -4.15 6.51
C VAL A 262 -6.75 -4.86 5.22
N PHE A 263 -5.54 -4.60 4.71
CA PHE A 263 -4.98 -5.35 3.58
C PHE A 263 -4.11 -6.49 4.09
N ASP A 264 -4.50 -7.73 3.81
CA ASP A 264 -3.80 -8.96 4.20
C ASP A 264 -2.59 -9.22 3.30
N PHE A 265 -1.59 -8.36 3.44
CA PHE A 265 -0.35 -8.43 2.68
C PHE A 265 0.41 -9.73 2.95
N TYR A 266 0.30 -10.27 4.17
CA TYR A 266 0.91 -11.53 4.56
C TYR A 266 0.50 -12.67 3.62
N ASN A 267 -0.81 -12.94 3.54
CA ASN A 267 -1.32 -14.02 2.70
C ASN A 267 -1.26 -13.69 1.22
N VAL A 268 -1.35 -12.41 0.85
CA VAL A 268 -1.10 -11.97 -0.52
C VAL A 268 0.28 -12.42 -0.97
N ILE A 269 1.35 -12.10 -0.22
CA ILE A 269 2.71 -12.52 -0.56
C ILE A 269 2.86 -14.05 -0.51
N LEU A 270 2.38 -14.72 0.54
CA LEU A 270 2.50 -16.18 0.67
C LEU A 270 1.95 -16.93 -0.55
N ARG A 271 0.75 -16.57 -1.02
CA ARG A 271 0.13 -17.21 -2.20
C ARG A 271 0.97 -17.04 -3.48
N ARG A 272 1.80 -15.99 -3.58
CA ARG A 272 2.66 -15.77 -4.76
C ARG A 272 4.00 -16.51 -4.65
N ILE A 273 4.54 -16.70 -3.44
CA ILE A 273 5.78 -17.46 -3.27
C ILE A 273 5.55 -18.98 -3.26
N GLN A 274 4.38 -19.46 -2.83
CA GLN A 274 4.03 -20.89 -2.74
C GLN A 274 3.54 -21.51 -4.07
N SER A 275 3.62 -20.77 -5.18
CA SER A 275 3.01 -21.06 -6.49
C SER A 275 3.46 -22.34 -7.21
N LYS A 276 4.16 -23.28 -6.56
CA LYS A 276 4.36 -24.62 -7.13
C LYS A 276 3.07 -25.48 -7.12
N SER A 277 2.05 -25.17 -6.30
CA SER A 277 0.88 -26.06 -6.13
C SER A 277 -0.40 -25.69 -6.90
N ILE A 278 -0.50 -24.50 -7.48
CA ILE A 278 -1.70 -24.07 -8.24
C ILE A 278 -1.19 -23.32 -9.46
N GLY A 279 -1.84 -23.46 -10.62
CA GLY A 279 -1.47 -22.85 -11.92
C GLY A 279 -1.43 -21.31 -11.99
N LEU A 280 -1.01 -20.64 -10.91
CA LEU A 280 -0.78 -19.21 -10.73
C LEU A 280 0.67 -18.78 -11.03
N SER A 281 1.51 -19.70 -11.52
CA SER A 281 2.88 -19.42 -12.00
C SER A 281 2.91 -18.41 -13.16
N TYR A 282 1.76 -18.01 -13.70
CA TYR A 282 1.66 -17.05 -14.79
C TYR A 282 2.00 -15.60 -14.41
N ARG A 283 2.09 -15.25 -13.12
CA ARG A 283 2.31 -13.83 -12.71
C ARG A 283 3.76 -13.44 -12.48
N PHE A 284 4.59 -14.32 -11.91
CA PHE A 284 6.01 -14.05 -11.67
C PHE A 284 6.83 -15.33 -11.90
N LEU A 285 7.96 -15.20 -12.61
CA LEU A 285 8.91 -16.29 -12.84
C LEU A 285 9.82 -16.51 -11.61
N LYS A 286 10.16 -15.43 -10.91
CA LYS A 286 11.06 -15.45 -9.74
C LYS A 286 10.37 -14.80 -8.55
N THR A 287 10.20 -15.56 -7.47
CA THR A 287 9.44 -15.14 -6.28
C THR A 287 10.20 -15.34 -4.97
N ASN A 288 11.37 -15.97 -5.01
CA ASN A 288 12.22 -16.28 -3.85
C ASN A 288 13.60 -15.59 -3.91
N VAL A 289 13.92 -14.93 -5.02
CA VAL A 289 15.15 -14.16 -5.25
C VAL A 289 14.80 -12.76 -5.76
N SER A 290 15.71 -11.81 -5.59
CA SER A 290 15.53 -10.42 -5.99
C SER A 290 16.01 -10.18 -7.43
N CYS A 291 15.47 -9.15 -8.08
CA CYS A 291 15.95 -8.73 -9.39
C CYS A 291 17.32 -8.04 -9.32
N CYS A 292 17.61 -7.34 -8.22
CA CYS A 292 18.78 -6.50 -8.07
C CYS A 292 19.53 -6.78 -6.77
N GLY A 293 20.82 -7.10 -6.88
CA GLY A 293 21.73 -7.25 -5.75
C GLY A 293 22.81 -8.30 -5.98
N VAL A 294 23.38 -8.79 -4.89
CA VAL A 294 24.39 -9.87 -4.86
C VAL A 294 24.09 -10.89 -3.77
N GLY A 295 24.75 -12.05 -3.88
CA GLY A 295 24.64 -13.16 -2.93
C GLY A 295 23.77 -14.30 -3.47
N THR A 296 23.41 -15.24 -2.60
CA THR A 296 22.64 -16.44 -2.97
C THR A 296 21.22 -16.15 -3.43
N HIS A 297 20.65 -15.00 -3.05
CA HIS A 297 19.29 -14.58 -3.40
C HIS A 297 19.25 -13.20 -4.06
N ASP A 298 20.41 -12.70 -4.55
CA ASP A 298 20.57 -11.35 -5.12
C ASP A 298 20.07 -10.24 -4.16
N ALA A 299 20.24 -10.41 -2.83
CA ALA A 299 19.52 -9.58 -1.85
C ALA A 299 20.31 -8.37 -1.29
N TYR A 300 21.62 -8.26 -1.52
CA TYR A 300 22.43 -7.15 -0.98
C TYR A 300 22.86 -6.14 -2.06
N GLY A 301 23.04 -4.89 -1.63
CA GLY A 301 23.84 -3.90 -2.36
C GLY A 301 23.24 -3.37 -3.66
N CYS A 302 21.94 -3.59 -3.90
CA CYS A 302 21.25 -2.94 -5.01
C CYS A 302 21.39 -1.41 -4.91
N GLY A 303 21.83 -0.75 -5.99
CA GLY A 303 21.95 0.72 -6.05
C GLY A 303 23.06 1.32 -5.18
N LEU A 304 23.90 0.50 -4.55
CA LEU A 304 25.08 0.99 -3.81
C LEU A 304 26.28 1.11 -4.74
N SER A 305 26.91 2.29 -4.78
CA SER A 305 28.04 2.58 -5.67
C SER A 305 29.27 1.70 -5.43
N ASN A 306 29.44 1.21 -4.21
CA ASN A 306 30.55 0.34 -3.81
C ASN A 306 30.25 -1.17 -3.98
N VAL A 307 29.10 -1.54 -4.55
CA VAL A 307 28.73 -2.95 -4.80
C VAL A 307 28.40 -3.13 -6.28
N HIS A 308 29.09 -4.06 -6.94
CA HIS A 308 28.76 -4.44 -8.31
C HIS A 308 27.55 -5.40 -8.32
N SER A 309 26.36 -4.84 -8.07
CA SER A 309 25.12 -5.60 -8.04
C SER A 309 24.72 -6.13 -9.41
N ARG A 310 24.24 -7.37 -9.47
CA ARG A 310 23.53 -7.88 -10.63
C ARG A 310 22.19 -7.16 -10.75
N LEU A 311 21.74 -6.96 -11.98
CA LEU A 311 20.37 -6.56 -12.28
C LEU A 311 19.75 -7.58 -13.24
N CYS A 312 18.52 -7.99 -12.97
CA CYS A 312 17.78 -8.90 -13.83
C CYS A 312 17.40 -8.23 -15.16
N GLU A 313 17.28 -9.04 -16.21
CA GLU A 313 16.96 -8.54 -17.56
C GLU A 313 15.54 -8.00 -17.66
N TYR A 314 14.57 -8.64 -16.98
CA TYR A 314 13.16 -8.28 -17.03
C TYR A 314 12.51 -8.19 -15.64
N GLN A 315 12.44 -6.97 -15.09
CA GLN A 315 11.93 -6.66 -13.74
C GLN A 315 10.51 -7.21 -13.51
N ARG A 316 9.65 -7.09 -14.54
CA ARG A 316 8.25 -7.57 -14.50
C ARG A 316 8.13 -9.09 -14.38
N SER A 317 9.20 -9.88 -14.42
CA SER A 317 9.17 -11.32 -14.11
C SER A 317 9.48 -11.65 -12.65
N TYR A 318 9.90 -10.66 -11.85
CA TYR A 318 10.28 -10.83 -10.44
C TYR A 318 9.22 -10.25 -9.50
N LEU A 319 8.99 -10.92 -8.37
CA LEU A 319 8.16 -10.39 -7.27
C LEU A 319 8.92 -9.34 -6.45
N PHE A 320 10.21 -9.56 -6.22
CA PHE A 320 11.10 -8.71 -5.42
C PHE A 320 12.06 -7.94 -6.32
N PHE A 321 12.13 -6.63 -6.15
CA PHE A 321 13.11 -5.80 -6.84
C PHE A 321 14.48 -5.92 -6.18
N ASP A 322 14.55 -5.62 -4.88
CA ASP A 322 15.75 -5.78 -4.05
C ASP A 322 15.49 -6.82 -2.94
N GLY A 323 16.39 -6.93 -1.96
CA GLY A 323 16.29 -7.91 -0.87
C GLY A 323 15.04 -7.82 0.02
N ARG A 324 14.31 -6.70 -0.02
CA ARG A 324 13.19 -6.40 0.89
C ARG A 324 11.92 -5.93 0.16
N HIS A 325 12.06 -5.25 -0.96
CA HIS A 325 10.98 -4.50 -1.59
C HIS A 325 10.54 -5.13 -2.91
N ASN A 326 9.28 -4.86 -3.27
CA ASN A 326 8.64 -5.44 -4.44
C ASN A 326 8.87 -4.64 -5.72
N THR A 327 8.79 -5.33 -6.86
CA THR A 327 8.86 -4.68 -8.17
C THR A 327 7.63 -3.83 -8.46
N GLU A 328 7.73 -2.86 -9.37
CA GLU A 328 6.61 -2.01 -9.78
C GLU A 328 5.41 -2.85 -10.24
N LYS A 329 5.63 -3.97 -10.94
CA LYS A 329 4.55 -4.89 -11.33
C LYS A 329 3.83 -5.49 -10.13
N ALA A 330 4.58 -5.88 -9.10
CA ALA A 330 3.98 -6.38 -7.86
C ALA A 330 3.23 -5.27 -7.13
N GLN A 331 3.79 -4.06 -7.08
CA GLN A 331 3.13 -2.88 -6.51
C GLN A 331 1.81 -2.54 -7.24
N GLU A 332 1.80 -2.58 -8.57
CA GLU A 332 0.60 -2.44 -9.41
C GLU A 332 -0.45 -3.50 -9.08
N MET A 333 -0.03 -4.77 -8.96
CA MET A 333 -0.91 -5.87 -8.58
C MET A 333 -1.51 -5.65 -7.18
N PHE A 334 -0.72 -5.22 -6.19
CA PHE A 334 -1.23 -4.95 -4.84
C PHE A 334 -2.27 -3.83 -4.85
N ALA A 335 -2.04 -2.76 -5.59
CA ALA A 335 -3.01 -1.69 -5.74
C ALA A 335 -4.33 -2.18 -6.37
N HIS A 336 -4.28 -3.11 -7.32
CA HIS A 336 -5.49 -3.75 -7.84
C HIS A 336 -6.24 -4.55 -6.78
N LEU A 337 -5.54 -5.28 -5.90
CA LEU A 337 -6.17 -6.02 -4.81
C LEU A 337 -6.78 -5.09 -3.77
N LEU A 338 -6.13 -3.97 -3.47
CA LEU A 338 -6.65 -2.93 -2.58
C LEU A 338 -7.97 -2.30 -3.08
N PHE A 339 -8.20 -2.30 -4.39
CA PHE A 339 -9.45 -1.84 -5.01
C PHE A 339 -10.41 -2.99 -5.36
N GLY A 340 -9.95 -4.23 -5.25
CA GLY A 340 -10.76 -5.41 -5.50
C GLY A 340 -11.66 -5.68 -4.30
N ALA A 341 -12.90 -6.09 -4.56
CA ALA A 341 -13.84 -6.52 -3.52
C ALA A 341 -13.61 -8.00 -3.13
N ASP A 342 -12.36 -8.40 -2.91
CA ASP A 342 -12.02 -9.75 -2.44
C ASP A 342 -11.77 -9.72 -0.92
N PRO A 343 -12.75 -10.14 -0.10
CA PRO A 343 -12.65 -10.10 1.36
C PRO A 343 -11.54 -11.00 1.91
N ASN A 344 -10.99 -11.91 1.09
CA ASN A 344 -9.85 -12.74 1.50
C ASN A 344 -8.52 -11.99 1.51
N VAL A 345 -8.46 -10.80 0.90
CA VAL A 345 -7.23 -9.99 0.84
C VAL A 345 -7.44 -8.57 1.36
N ILE A 346 -8.67 -8.04 1.36
CA ILE A 346 -8.98 -6.73 1.92
C ILE A 346 -10.38 -6.72 2.55
N GLN A 347 -10.48 -6.32 3.81
CA GLN A 347 -11.76 -6.33 4.54
C GLN A 347 -11.77 -5.32 5.71
N PRO A 348 -12.96 -4.88 6.19
CA PRO A 348 -14.30 -5.30 5.76
C PRO A 348 -14.69 -4.84 4.35
N MET A 349 -14.06 -3.78 3.84
CA MET A 349 -14.40 -3.19 2.55
C MET A 349 -13.12 -2.79 1.78
N ASN A 350 -13.20 -2.63 0.46
CA ASN A 350 -12.07 -2.19 -0.34
C ASN A 350 -11.85 -0.66 -0.26
N ILE A 351 -10.77 -0.14 -0.86
CA ILE A 351 -10.50 1.30 -0.88
C ILE A 351 -11.64 2.09 -1.54
N ARG A 352 -12.24 1.59 -2.63
CA ARG A 352 -13.31 2.29 -3.35
C ARG A 352 -14.52 2.51 -2.44
N GLU A 353 -14.86 1.54 -1.61
CA GLU A 353 -15.94 1.64 -0.63
C GLU A 353 -15.56 2.59 0.51
N LEU A 354 -14.37 2.41 1.10
CA LEU A 354 -13.92 3.20 2.26
C LEU A 354 -13.84 4.70 1.95
N VAL A 355 -13.29 5.09 0.79
CA VAL A 355 -13.16 6.51 0.44
C VAL A 355 -14.52 7.18 0.20
N MET A 356 -15.53 6.40 -0.18
CA MET A 356 -16.92 6.87 -0.36
C MET A 356 -17.77 6.74 0.91
N TYR A 357 -17.31 6.00 1.92
CA TYR A 357 -18.04 5.80 3.17
C TYR A 357 -18.32 7.16 3.85
N PRO A 358 -19.55 7.45 4.32
CA PRO A 358 -19.86 8.78 4.84
C PRO A 358 -19.06 9.12 6.09
N VAL A 359 -18.51 10.33 6.16
CA VAL A 359 -17.81 10.82 7.37
C VAL A 359 -18.82 11.01 8.50
N GLY A 360 -18.44 10.66 9.74
CA GLY A 360 -19.31 10.79 10.91
C GLY A 360 -20.19 9.57 11.18
N GLU A 361 -20.24 8.62 10.25
CA GLU A 361 -21.03 7.40 10.40
C GLU A 361 -20.20 6.24 10.97
N PRO A 362 -20.79 5.44 11.88
CA PRO A 362 -20.12 4.24 12.39
C PRO A 362 -19.97 3.19 11.30
N MET A 363 -18.92 2.38 11.45
CA MET A 363 -18.72 1.19 10.63
C MET A 363 -19.89 0.22 10.82
N ARG A 364 -20.53 -0.20 9.72
CA ARG A 364 -21.58 -1.22 9.72
C ARG A 364 -21.02 -2.64 9.67
N GLU A 365 -19.81 -2.77 9.16
CA GLU A 365 -19.12 -4.04 8.98
C GLU A 365 -17.86 -4.05 9.85
N VAL A 366 -17.53 -5.23 10.34
CA VAL A 366 -16.35 -5.46 11.19
C VAL A 366 -15.36 -6.33 10.45
N TRP A 367 -14.08 -6.19 10.80
CA TRP A 367 -13.09 -7.15 10.35
C TRP A 367 -13.36 -8.51 10.98
N LEU A 368 -13.29 -9.57 10.17
CA LEU A 368 -13.47 -10.94 10.62
C LEU A 368 -12.14 -11.71 10.47
N PRO A 369 -11.79 -12.57 11.43
CA PRO A 369 -10.68 -13.50 11.24
C PRO A 369 -10.89 -14.31 9.97
N THR A 370 -9.87 -14.36 9.11
CA THR A 370 -9.90 -15.24 7.94
C THR A 370 -9.99 -16.68 8.46
N SER A 371 -11.18 -17.29 8.41
CA SER A 371 -11.35 -18.65 8.91
C SER A 371 -10.48 -19.59 8.07
N SER A 372 -9.67 -20.41 8.72
CA SER A 372 -8.88 -21.47 8.08
C SER A 372 -9.74 -22.44 7.25
N ALA A 373 -11.06 -22.47 7.50
CA ALA A 373 -12.04 -23.28 6.77
C ALA A 373 -12.28 -22.80 5.33
N THR A 374 -12.15 -21.50 5.02
CA THR A 374 -12.41 -20.99 3.66
C THR A 374 -11.27 -21.35 2.69
N LEU A 375 -10.06 -21.56 3.21
CA LEU A 375 -8.90 -22.00 2.42
C LEU A 375 -8.94 -23.50 2.11
N GLN A 376 -9.54 -24.34 2.97
CA GLN A 376 -9.68 -25.77 2.72
C GLN A 376 -10.92 -26.13 1.90
N ALA A 377 -11.98 -25.32 1.93
CA ALA A 377 -13.22 -25.61 1.19
C ALA A 377 -13.10 -25.39 -0.34
N SER A 378 -12.16 -24.53 -0.80
CA SER A 378 -11.87 -24.40 -2.23
C SER A 378 -11.03 -25.55 -2.80
N ASP A 379 -10.28 -26.25 -1.94
CA ASP A 379 -9.41 -27.36 -2.35
C ASP A 379 -10.14 -28.72 -2.36
N SER A 380 -11.32 -28.85 -1.75
CA SER A 380 -12.06 -30.12 -1.66
C SER A 380 -13.20 -30.29 -2.67
N SER A 381 -13.49 -29.28 -3.51
CA SER A 381 -14.68 -29.30 -4.40
C SER A 381 -14.38 -29.45 -5.91
N SER A 382 -13.15 -29.79 -6.31
CA SER A 382 -12.82 -30.03 -7.73
C SER A 382 -12.40 -31.47 -8.06
N SER A 383 -13.12 -32.45 -7.52
CA SER A 383 -13.08 -33.83 -8.03
C SER A 383 -14.49 -34.42 -8.18
N SER A 384 -15.24 -33.94 -9.16
CA SER A 384 -16.28 -34.75 -9.77
C SER A 384 -16.38 -34.39 -11.24
N SER A 385 -15.78 -35.24 -12.06
CA SER A 385 -15.99 -35.30 -13.51
C SER A 385 -17.46 -35.57 -13.81
N SER A 386 -18.13 -34.64 -14.47
CA SER A 386 -19.28 -34.94 -15.31
C SER A 386 -19.11 -34.17 -16.61
N GLY A 387 -18.77 -34.91 -17.66
CA GLY A 387 -18.64 -34.39 -19.00
C GLY A 387 -19.98 -33.89 -19.53
N TYR A 388 -19.92 -32.80 -20.29
CA TYR A 388 -20.96 -32.45 -21.24
C TYR A 388 -20.25 -32.06 -22.54
N GLU A 389 -20.50 -32.88 -23.57
CA GLU A 389 -20.18 -32.62 -24.97
C GLU A 389 -20.96 -31.40 -25.45
N PHE A 390 -20.27 -30.51 -26.17
CA PHE A 390 -20.88 -29.44 -26.96
C PHE A 390 -20.84 -29.84 -28.43
N TYR A 391 -21.95 -29.60 -29.14
CA TYR A 391 -21.96 -29.40 -30.59
C TYR A 391 -21.32 -28.07 -30.95
#